data_AF-A0A7J0BDR4-F1
#
_entry.id   AF-A0A7J0BDR4-F1
#
_cell.length_a   1.000
_cell.length_b   1.000
_cell.length_c   1.000
_cell.angle_alpha   90.00
_cell.angle_beta   90.00
_cell.angle_gamma   90.00
#
_symmetry.space_group_name_H-M   'P 1'
#
loop_
_entity.id
_entity.type
_entity.pdbx_description
1 polymer ?
#
loop_
_entity_poly.entity_id
_entity_poly.type
_entity_poly.pdbx_seq_one_letter_code
_entity_poly.pdbx_strand_id
1 'polypeptide(L)'
;MSARFPAIAFRLAALSALAGSLCLVASVLIEPRVDAQGMLHEPFFLIPLGLFLLAIGILLCLTAWLTRARVSCQDDQITKEGNG
;
A
#
# COMPACT_ATOMS: atom_id res chain seq x y z
N MET A 1 -21.18 -16.79 0.05
CA MET A 1 -20.39 -16.06 1.08
C MET A 1 -19.03 -15.67 0.49
N SER A 2 -18.87 -14.57 -0.25
CA SER A 2 -17.53 -14.23 -0.80
C SER A 2 -17.28 -12.77 -1.21
N ALA A 3 -18.17 -11.82 -0.92
CA ALA A 3 -17.97 -10.41 -1.27
C ALA A 3 -17.03 -9.63 -0.33
N ARG A 4 -16.41 -10.27 0.68
CA ARG A 4 -15.61 -9.57 1.71
C ARG A 4 -14.14 -9.35 1.35
N PHE A 5 -13.63 -10.06 0.36
CA PHE A 5 -12.24 -9.97 -0.10
C PHE A 5 -11.81 -8.56 -0.54
N PRO A 6 -12.56 -7.82 -1.39
CA PRO A 6 -12.11 -6.51 -1.83
C PRO A 6 -12.15 -5.45 -0.72
N ALA A 7 -13.09 -5.55 0.22
CA ALA A 7 -13.24 -4.60 1.32
C ALA A 7 -12.10 -4.72 2.35
N ILE A 8 -11.66 -5.95 2.64
CA ILE A 8 -10.53 -6.20 3.54
C ILE A 8 -9.21 -5.76 2.88
N ALA A 9 -9.00 -6.09 1.60
CA ALA A 9 -7.82 -5.68 0.86
C ALA A 9 -7.66 -4.15 0.82
N PHE A 10 -8.75 -3.41 0.62
CA PHE A 10 -8.74 -1.94 0.60
C PHE A 10 -8.38 -1.36 1.98
N ARG A 11 -8.92 -1.93 3.07
CA ARG A 11 -8.58 -1.52 4.44
C ARG A 11 -7.12 -1.78 4.77
N LEU A 12 -6.59 -2.94 4.39
CA LEU A 12 -5.18 -3.29 4.59
C LEU A 12 -4.25 -2.37 3.78
N ALA A 13 -4.61 -2.06 2.53
CA ALA A 13 -3.87 -1.11 1.71
C ALA A 13 -3.84 0.29 2.34
N ALA A 14 -4.98 0.78 2.83
CA ALA A 14 -5.07 2.08 3.51
C ALA A 14 -4.25 2.12 4.81
N LEU A 15 -4.32 1.06 5.63
CA LEU A 15 -3.54 0.94 6.86
C LEU A 15 -2.03 0.87 6.57
N SER A 16 -1.61 0.10 5.56
CA SER A 16 -0.20 0.01 5.15
C SER A 16 0.33 1.34 4.62
N ALA A 17 -0.46 2.06 3.82
CA ALA A 17 -0.09 3.37 3.30
C ALA A 17 0.01 4.42 4.42
N LEU A 18 -0.93 4.42 5.37
CA LEU A 18 -0.89 5.29 6.56
C LEU A 18 0.33 4.98 7.45
N ALA A 19 0.63 3.71 7.67
CA ALA A 19 1.79 3.30 8.47
C ALA A 19 3.11 3.68 7.77
N GLY A 20 3.22 3.49 6.45
CA GLY A 20 4.37 3.91 5.67
C GLY A 20 4.59 5.42 5.67
N SER A 21 3.53 6.21 5.52
CA SER A 21 3.62 7.69 5.57
C SER A 21 3.97 8.19 6.97
N LEU A 22 3.39 7.62 8.03
CA LEU A 22 3.78 7.93 9.42
C LEU A 22 5.26 7.63 9.67
N CYS A 23 5.76 6.51 9.13
CA CYS A 23 7.15 6.11 9.26
C CYS A 23 8.08 7.13 8.59
N LEU A 24 7.74 7.60 7.38
CA LEU A 24 8.49 8.65 6.68
C LEU A 24 8.47 9.99 7.45
N VAL A 25 7.30 10.38 7.95
CA VAL A 25 7.14 11.61 8.76
C VAL A 25 7.94 11.52 10.07
N ALA A 26 7.95 10.35 10.72
CA ALA A 26 8.76 10.12 11.91
C ALA A 26 10.26 10.25 11.63
N SER A 27 10.76 9.80 10.47
CA SER A 27 12.15 10.01 10.08
C SER A 27 12.53 11.48 9.86
N VAL A 28 11.57 12.36 9.56
CA VAL A 28 11.80 13.82 9.47
C VAL A 28 11.75 14.49 10.84
N LEU A 29 10.91 13.98 11.75
CA LEU A 29 10.73 14.51 13.11
C LEU A 29 11.84 14.09 14.08
N ILE A 30 12.49 12.95 13.83
CA ILE A 30 13.63 12.50 14.63
C ILE A 30 14.83 13.35 14.24
N GLU A 31 15.10 14.37 15.05
CA GLU A 31 16.29 15.20 14.92
C GLU A 31 17.56 14.34 15.00
N PRO A 32 18.48 14.46 14.03
CA PRO A 32 19.77 13.80 14.05
C PRO A 32 20.53 14.18 15.32
N ARG A 33 20.73 13.23 16.22
CA ARG A 33 21.60 13.42 17.38
C ARG A 33 23.01 13.03 16.96
N VAL A 34 23.90 14.02 16.89
CA VAL A 34 25.34 13.76 16.79
C VAL A 34 25.82 13.40 18.20
N ASP A 35 26.37 12.20 18.38
CA ASP A 35 26.95 11.83 19.66
C ASP A 35 28.28 12.60 19.91
N ALA A 36 28.77 12.54 21.15
CA ALA A 36 30.03 13.19 21.53
C ALA A 36 31.28 12.61 20.82
N GLN A 37 31.15 11.48 20.14
CA GLN A 37 32.17 10.79 19.34
C GLN A 37 32.09 11.17 17.85
N GLY A 38 31.16 12.07 17.47
CA GLY A 38 30.95 12.50 16.08
C GLY A 38 30.10 11.52 15.25
N MET A 39 29.48 10.52 15.88
CA MET A 39 28.60 9.58 15.18
C MET A 39 27.20 10.15 15.04
N LEU A 40 26.74 10.22 13.80
CA LEU A 40 25.41 10.70 13.45
C LEU A 40 24.39 9.56 13.68
N HIS A 41 23.67 9.60 14.80
CA HIS A 41 22.56 8.70 15.05
C HIS A 41 21.30 9.22 14.35
N GLU A 42 21.15 8.88 13.07
CA GLU A 42 19.87 9.07 12.34
C GLU A 42 19.08 7.76 12.29
N PRO A 43 17.74 7.84 12.20
CA PRO A 43 16.90 6.67 12.01
C PRO A 43 16.95 6.17 10.55
N PHE A 44 18.14 5.79 10.08
CA PHE A 44 18.35 5.28 8.70
C PHE A 44 17.47 4.08 8.35
N PHE A 45 16.93 3.38 9.35
CA PHE A 45 16.02 2.26 9.17
C PHE A 45 14.58 2.67 8.82
N LEU A 46 14.14 3.87 9.25
CA LEU A 46 12.75 4.32 9.05
C LEU A 46 12.45 4.66 7.58
N ILE A 47 13.42 5.21 6.83
CA ILE A 47 13.22 5.53 5.40
C ILE A 47 13.02 4.27 4.55
N PRO A 48 13.91 3.26 4.56
CA PRO A 48 13.72 2.02 3.81
C PRO A 48 12.49 1.24 4.28
N LEU A 49 12.20 1.23 5.59
CA LEU A 49 10.99 0.58 6.11
C LEU A 49 9.71 1.29 5.65
N GLY A 50 9.66 2.63 5.70
CA GLY A 50 8.54 3.43 5.23
C GLY A 50 8.25 3.24 3.74
N LEU A 51 9.30 3.23 2.91
CA LEU A 51 9.19 2.95 1.47
C LEU A 51 8.70 1.52 1.20
N PHE A 52 9.16 0.54 1.99
CA PHE A 52 8.71 -0.85 1.88
C PHE A 52 7.21 -0.99 2.18
N LEU A 53 6.73 -0.39 3.27
CA LEU A 53 5.29 -0.38 3.61
C LEU A 53 4.45 0.35 2.56
N LEU A 54 4.97 1.45 2.00
CA LEU A 54 4.32 2.18 0.92
C LEU A 54 4.22 1.32 -0.35
N ALA A 55 5.29 0.62 -0.73
CA ALA A 55 5.33 -0.26 -1.89
C ALA A 55 4.31 -1.40 -1.78
N ILE A 56 4.18 -2.02 -0.61
CA ILE A 56 3.15 -3.04 -0.35
C ILE A 56 1.74 -2.46 -0.49
N GLY A 57 1.51 -1.26 0.07
CA GLY A 57 0.21 -0.57 -0.05
C GLY A 57 -0.18 -0.28 -1.49
N ILE A 58 0.78 0.18 -2.31
CA ILE A 58 0.59 0.41 -3.75
C ILE A 58 0.27 -0.90 -4.48
N LEU A 59 1.00 -1.98 -4.20
CA LEU A 59 0.80 -3.28 -4.85
C LEU A 59 -0.58 -3.88 -4.53
N LEU A 60 -1.03 -3.77 -3.27
CA LEU A 60 -2.38 -4.16 -2.86
C LEU A 60 -3.46 -3.31 -3.54
N CYS A 61 -3.21 -2.00 -3.69
CA CYS A 61 -4.13 -1.12 -4.41
C CYS A 61 -4.21 -1.49 -5.90
N LEU A 62 -3.06 -1.77 -6.53
CA LEU A 62 -2.97 -2.15 -7.94
C LEU A 62 -3.68 -3.48 -8.20
N THR A 63 -3.46 -4.49 -7.37
CA THR A 63 -4.12 -5.80 -7.49
C THR A 63 -5.63 -5.69 -7.29
N ALA A 64 -6.10 -4.87 -6.35
CA ALA A 64 -7.52 -4.57 -6.15
C ALA A 64 -8.14 -3.82 -7.34
N TRP A 65 -7.40 -2.89 -7.94
CA TRP A 65 -7.83 -2.17 -9.14
C TRP A 65 -7.94 -3.10 -10.35
N LEU A 66 -6.92 -3.92 -10.59
CA LEU A 66 -6.87 -4.86 -11.71
C LEU A 66 -7.98 -5.92 -11.60
N THR A 67 -8.25 -6.45 -10.40
CA THR A 67 -9.37 -7.39 -10.21
C THR A 67 -10.71 -6.75 -10.55
N ARG A 68 -10.93 -5.48 -10.21
CA ARG A 68 -12.16 -4.76 -10.62
C ARG A 68 -12.22 -4.54 -12.13
N ALA A 69 -11.11 -4.17 -12.77
CA ALA A 69 -11.07 -3.96 -14.22
C ALA A 69 -11.37 -5.24 -15.02
N ARG A 70 -10.92 -6.41 -14.54
CA ARG A 70 -11.22 -7.71 -15.18
C ARG A 70 -12.69 -8.11 -15.02
N VAL A 71 -13.33 -7.77 -13.91
CA VAL A 71 -14.76 -8.04 -13.69
C VAL A 71 -15.63 -7.24 -14.67
N SER A 72 -15.30 -5.98 -14.94
CA SER A 72 -16.05 -5.15 -15.90
C SER A 72 -15.97 -5.66 -17.34
N CYS A 73 -14.88 -6.34 -17.72
CA CYS A 73 -14.74 -6.90 -19.07
C CYS A 73 -15.46 -8.25 -19.23
N GLN A 74 -15.66 -9.01 -18.15
CA GLN A 74 -16.37 -10.30 -18.17
C GLN A 74 -17.88 -10.13 -18.42
N ASP A 75 -18.48 -9.04 -17.93
CA ASP A 75 -19.92 -8.76 -18.04
C ASP A 75 -20.36 -8.50 -19.50
N ASP A 76 -19.50 -7.85 -20.29
CA ASP A 76 -19.76 -7.54 -21.70
C ASP A 76 -19.82 -8.82 -22.57
N GLN A 77 -18.98 -9.82 -22.26
CA GLN A 77 -18.93 -11.08 -23.00
C GLN A 77 -20.15 -11.99 -22.72
N ILE A 78 -20.66 -12.00 -21.49
CA ILE A 78 -21.80 -12.85 -21.10
C ILE A 78 -23.11 -12.35 -21.72
N THR A 79 -23.25 -11.02 -21.90
CA THR A 79 -24.43 -10.41 -22.54
C THR A 79 -24.50 -10.72 -24.05
N LYS A 80 -23.37 -10.97 -24.70
CA LYS A 80 -23.32 -11.29 -26.15
C LYS A 80 -23.69 -12.75 -26.45
N GLU A 81 -23.35 -13.68 -25.56
CA GLU A 81 -23.62 -15.12 -25.72
C GLU A 81 -25.06 -15.53 -25.36
N GLY A 82 -25.79 -14.70 -24.60
CA GLY A 82 -27.17 -14.98 -24.17
C GLY A 82 -28.28 -14.54 -25.14
N ASN A 83 -27.94 -13.97 -26.29
CA ASN A 83 -28.89 -13.45 -27.28
C ASN A 83 -28.60 -13.99 -28.70
N GLY A 84 -28.26 -15.27 -28.79
CA GLY A 84 -28.05 -16.02 -30.03
C GLY A 84 -29.04 -17.15 -30.20
#